data_AF-A0A1I5GWW7-F1
#
_entry.id   AF-A0A1I5GWW7-F1
#
_cell.length_a   1.000
_cell.length_b   1.000
_cell.length_c   1.000
_cell.angle_alpha   90.00
_cell.angle_beta   90.00
_cell.angle_gamma   90.00
#
_symmetry.space_group_name_H-M   'P 1'
#
loop_
_entity.id
_entity.type
_entity.pdbx_description
1 polymer ?
#
loop_
_entity_poly.entity_id
_entity_poly.type
_entity_poly.pdbx_seq_one_letter_code
_entity_poly.pdbx_strand_id
1 'polypeptide(L)'
;MKKIFYSVWADAINYERIKNGGESHWKLFTFAYMSVFLGLNILAILTAIRFFSGYNLADKLMEQLGTITTNEKLQNLLWSMIVMFMPGSVINYFLVFYRKKYEYILKNYEFKNGRLLIIYVTVTIIAVFGFSLLNKFTR
;
A
#
# COMPACT_ATOMS: atom_id res chain seq x y z
N MET A 1 -1.50 -4.72 -23.95
CA MET A 1 -1.96 -5.39 -22.71
C MET A 1 -2.18 -4.32 -21.65
N LYS A 2 -3.43 -4.06 -21.23
CA LYS A 2 -3.73 -3.06 -20.19
C LYS A 2 -3.16 -3.57 -18.86
N LYS A 3 -2.27 -2.81 -18.21
CA LYS A 3 -1.71 -3.21 -16.90
C LYS A 3 -2.76 -2.96 -15.82
N ILE A 4 -3.14 -4.00 -15.07
CA ILE A 4 -4.17 -3.89 -14.02
C ILE A 4 -3.78 -2.85 -12.96
N PHE A 5 -2.49 -2.78 -12.60
CA PHE A 5 -1.93 -1.78 -11.70
C PHE A 5 -2.28 -0.34 -12.15
N TYR A 6 -2.02 0.00 -13.42
CA TYR A 6 -2.35 1.33 -13.95
C TYR A 6 -3.86 1.56 -14.10
N SER A 7 -4.65 0.49 -14.25
CA SER A 7 -6.11 0.60 -14.27
C SER A 7 -6.67 0.96 -12.90
N VAL A 8 -6.15 0.35 -11.82
CA VAL A 8 -6.48 0.72 -10.44
C VAL A 8 -6.07 2.17 -10.16
N TRP A 9 -4.87 2.58 -10.59
CA TRP A 9 -4.41 3.96 -10.43
C TRP A 9 -5.25 4.99 -11.20
N ALA A 10 -5.65 4.68 -12.43
CA ALA A 10 -6.54 5.55 -13.19
C ALA A 10 -7.89 5.71 -12.48
N ASP A 11 -8.38 4.64 -11.88
CA ASP A 11 -9.62 4.67 -11.12
C ASP A 11 -9.49 5.47 -9.82
N ALA A 12 -8.39 5.28 -9.09
CA ALA A 12 -8.06 6.01 -7.87
C ALA A 12 -7.91 7.52 -8.11
N ILE A 13 -7.13 7.91 -9.11
CA ILE A 13 -6.90 9.31 -9.45
C ILE A 13 -8.20 9.99 -9.86
N ASN A 14 -8.98 9.38 -10.76
CA ASN A 14 -10.23 9.99 -11.21
C ASN A 14 -11.30 10.00 -10.12
N TYR A 15 -11.36 8.97 -9.27
CA TYR A 15 -12.23 8.97 -8.10
C TYR A 15 -11.92 10.18 -7.19
N GLU A 16 -10.65 10.39 -6.85
CA GLU A 16 -10.22 11.51 -6.01
C GLU A 16 -10.54 12.87 -6.66
N ARG A 17 -10.22 13.02 -7.96
CA ARG A 17 -10.48 14.26 -8.73
C ARG A 17 -11.97 14.61 -8.77
N ILE A 18 -12.85 13.62 -8.88
CA ILE A 18 -14.30 13.82 -9.02
C ILE A 18 -14.99 13.98 -7.66
N LYS A 19 -14.65 13.16 -6.66
CA LYS A 19 -15.37 13.10 -5.37
C LYS A 19 -14.82 14.06 -4.31
N ASN A 20 -13.50 14.30 -4.28
CA ASN A 20 -12.82 14.93 -3.14
C ASN A 20 -12.22 16.32 -3.45
N GLY A 21 -12.69 16.99 -4.51
CA GLY A 21 -12.62 18.47 -4.55
C GLY A 21 -11.47 19.13 -5.33
N GLY A 22 -11.06 18.58 -6.47
CA GLY A 22 -10.42 19.38 -7.53
C GLY A 22 -8.90 19.23 -7.74
N GLU A 23 -8.39 19.89 -8.79
CA GLU A 23 -7.06 19.65 -9.38
C GLU A 23 -5.86 19.89 -8.44
N SER A 24 -6.03 20.64 -7.36
CA SER A 24 -4.93 21.09 -6.51
C SER A 24 -4.39 20.04 -5.54
N HIS A 25 -5.21 19.11 -5.03
CA HIS A 25 -4.80 18.23 -3.92
C HIS A 25 -4.78 16.73 -4.26
N TRP A 26 -5.46 16.30 -5.34
CA TRP A 26 -5.64 14.87 -5.63
C TRP A 26 -4.31 14.10 -5.70
N LYS A 27 -3.21 14.73 -6.14
CA LYS A 27 -1.90 14.08 -6.27
C LYS A 27 -1.42 13.55 -4.93
N LEU A 28 -1.40 14.41 -3.91
CA LEU A 28 -0.89 14.06 -2.59
C LEU A 28 -1.81 13.05 -1.90
N PHE A 29 -3.13 13.26 -1.96
CA PHE A 29 -4.10 12.35 -1.35
C PHE A 29 -4.07 10.96 -1.98
N THR A 30 -4.18 10.88 -3.31
CA THR A 30 -4.10 9.60 -4.05
C THR A 30 -2.78 8.90 -3.79
N PHE A 31 -1.67 9.65 -3.79
CA PHE A 31 -0.36 9.09 -3.47
C PHE A 31 -0.29 8.51 -2.06
N ALA A 32 -0.78 9.25 -1.06
CA ALA A 32 -0.70 8.85 0.34
C ALA A 32 -1.49 7.56 0.61
N TYR A 33 -2.78 7.53 0.27
CA TYR A 33 -3.59 6.34 0.59
C TYR A 33 -3.19 5.12 -0.25
N MET A 34 -2.83 5.31 -1.53
CA MET A 34 -2.35 4.18 -2.36
C MET A 34 -1.02 3.62 -1.85
N SER A 35 -0.17 4.46 -1.26
CA SER A 35 1.07 4.02 -0.61
C SER A 35 0.81 3.25 0.66
N VAL A 36 -0.17 3.67 1.47
CA VAL A 36 -0.63 2.90 2.64
C VAL A 36 -1.19 1.54 2.21
N PHE A 37 -2.06 1.47 1.20
CA PHE A 37 -2.59 0.19 0.72
C PHE A 37 -1.52 -0.73 0.14
N LEU A 38 -0.53 -0.18 -0.55
CA LEU A 38 0.61 -0.98 -1.00
C LEU A 38 1.46 -1.48 0.18
N GLY A 39 1.64 -0.66 1.22
CA GLY A 39 2.22 -1.06 2.50
C GLY A 39 1.48 -2.20 3.18
N LEU A 40 0.15 -2.14 3.20
CA LEU A 40 -0.70 -3.23 3.69
C LEU A 40 -0.51 -4.51 2.88
N ASN A 41 -0.37 -4.43 1.56
CA ASN A 41 -0.05 -5.62 0.75
C ASN A 41 1.33 -6.20 1.10
N ILE A 42 2.33 -5.37 1.39
CA ILE A 42 3.64 -5.83 1.87
C ILE A 42 3.49 -6.54 3.23
N LEU A 43 2.70 -5.98 4.14
CA LEU A 43 2.40 -6.62 5.42
C LEU A 43 1.68 -7.96 5.24
N ALA A 44 0.73 -8.06 4.30
CA ALA A 44 0.06 -9.32 3.98
C ALA A 44 1.08 -10.37 3.50
N ILE A 45 2.03 -9.98 2.65
CA ILE A 45 3.11 -10.86 2.18
C ILE A 45 4.00 -11.31 3.34
N LEU A 46 4.45 -10.41 4.21
CA LEU A 46 5.25 -10.77 5.39
C LEU A 46 4.50 -11.76 6.30
N THR A 47 3.19 -11.55 6.47
CA THR A 47 2.32 -12.42 7.27
C THR A 47 2.13 -13.79 6.61
N ALA A 48 1.97 -13.83 5.29
CA ALA A 48 1.91 -15.07 4.51
C ALA A 48 3.23 -15.84 4.56
N ILE A 49 4.39 -15.17 4.46
CA ILE A 49 5.71 -15.79 4.61
C ILE A 49 5.81 -16.48 5.95
N ARG A 50 5.42 -15.79 7.04
CA ARG A 50 5.38 -16.38 8.38
C ARG A 50 4.49 -17.62 8.43
N PHE A 51 3.31 -17.57 7.82
CA PHE A 51 2.38 -18.70 7.80
C PHE A 51 2.94 -19.94 7.10
N PHE A 52 3.49 -19.77 5.89
CA PHE A 52 3.95 -20.90 5.08
C PHE A 52 5.32 -21.43 5.47
N SER A 53 6.22 -20.57 5.96
CA SER A 53 7.61 -20.95 6.24
C SER A 53 7.97 -21.02 7.73
N GLY A 54 7.09 -20.53 8.62
CA GLY A 54 7.40 -20.31 10.03
C GLY A 54 8.37 -19.15 10.28
N TYR A 55 8.94 -18.54 9.23
CA TYR A 55 9.94 -17.49 9.36
C TYR A 55 9.30 -16.12 9.64
N ASN A 56 9.56 -15.55 10.82
CA ASN A 56 9.01 -14.26 11.19
C ASN A 56 9.96 -13.09 10.85
N LEU A 57 9.90 -12.65 9.59
CA LEU A 57 10.68 -11.50 9.12
C LEU A 57 10.24 -10.17 9.75
N ALA A 58 8.94 -10.02 10.06
CA ALA A 58 8.41 -8.79 10.66
C ALA A 58 8.99 -8.54 12.06
N ASP A 59 9.09 -9.59 12.89
CA ASP A 59 9.68 -9.50 14.23
C ASP A 59 11.17 -9.16 14.15
N LYS A 60 11.91 -9.77 13.21
CA LYS A 60 13.34 -9.46 13.02
C LYS A 60 13.59 -8.01 12.60
N LEU A 61 12.73 -7.47 11.73
CA LEU A 61 12.78 -6.05 11.37
C LEU A 61 12.47 -5.15 12.58
N MET A 62 11.52 -5.56 13.42
CA MET A 62 11.19 -4.83 14.65
C MET A 62 12.34 -4.86 15.67
N GLU A 63 13.00 -6.01 15.83
CA GLU A 63 14.18 -6.18 16.70
C GLU A 63 15.32 -5.25 16.27
N GLN A 64 15.59 -5.16 14.96
CA GLN A 64 16.59 -4.23 14.44
C GLN A 64 16.27 -2.77 14.78
N LEU A 65 15.00 -2.36 14.79
CA LEU A 65 14.62 -1.00 15.20
C LEU A 65 14.81 -0.75 16.71
N GLY A 66 14.73 -1.80 17.52
CA GLY A 66 15.03 -1.72 18.96
C GLY A 66 16.48 -1.35 19.26
N THR A 67 17.39 -1.54 18.30
CA THR A 67 18.79 -1.06 18.42
C THR A 67 18.93 0.45 18.22
N ILE A 68 17.94 1.11 17.61
CA ILE A 68 17.96 2.54 17.30
C ILE A 68 17.34 3.36 18.45
N THR A 69 16.29 2.83 19.08
CA THR A 69 15.60 3.52 20.18
C THR A 69 14.95 2.52 21.14
N THR A 70 14.93 2.89 22.42
CA THR A 70 14.22 2.14 23.48
C THR A 70 12.80 2.65 23.72
N ASN A 71 12.40 3.76 23.08
CA ASN A 71 11.05 4.30 23.21
C ASN A 71 10.09 3.54 22.29
N GLU A 72 9.18 2.77 22.88
CA GLU A 72 8.22 1.93 22.16
C GLU A 72 7.35 2.70 21.16
N LYS A 73 6.89 3.91 21.52
CA LYS A 73 6.07 4.74 20.62
C LYS A 73 6.86 5.17 19.38
N LEU A 74 8.12 5.56 19.58
CA LEU A 74 9.01 5.93 18.49
C LEU A 74 9.36 4.71 17.63
N GLN A 75 9.61 3.55 18.25
CA GLN A 75 9.88 2.30 17.54
C GLN A 75 8.69 1.89 16.66
N ASN A 76 7.47 1.93 17.19
CA ASN A 76 6.25 1.62 16.44
C ASN A 76 6.00 2.60 15.29
N LEU A 77 6.30 3.88 15.49
CA LEU A 77 6.21 4.91 14.44
C LEU A 77 7.24 4.64 13.33
N LEU A 78 8.50 4.39 13.68
CA LEU A 78 9.55 4.07 12.72
C LEU A 78 9.23 2.79 11.94
N TRP A 79 8.75 1.75 12.63
CA TRP A 79 8.32 0.52 11.99
C TRP A 79 7.20 0.78 10.99
N SER A 80 6.18 1.55 11.38
CA SER A 80 5.07 1.91 10.50
C SER A 80 5.55 2.70 9.28
N MET A 81 6.47 3.64 9.46
CA MET A 81 7.04 4.38 8.34
C MET A 81 7.88 3.49 7.42
N ILE A 82 8.79 2.70 7.95
CA ILE A 82 9.77 1.92 7.17
C ILE A 82 9.11 0.71 6.50
N VAL A 83 8.20 0.02 7.19
CA VAL A 83 7.60 -1.22 6.69
C VAL A 83 6.32 -0.94 5.90
N MET A 84 5.48 -0.01 6.36
CA MET A 84 4.19 0.25 5.70
C MET A 84 4.28 1.41 4.70
N PHE A 85 4.79 2.58 5.09
CA PHE A 85 4.63 3.77 4.24
C PHE A 85 5.73 3.94 3.17
N MET A 86 7.01 3.86 3.55
CA MET A 86 8.15 4.14 2.67
C MET A 86 8.22 3.23 1.45
N PRO A 87 8.15 1.89 1.55
CA PRO A 87 8.29 1.03 0.38
C PRO A 87 7.13 1.24 -0.59
N GLY A 88 5.90 1.39 -0.07
CA GLY A 88 4.74 1.74 -0.88
C GLY A 88 4.92 3.08 -1.60
N SER A 89 5.40 4.09 -0.86
CA SER A 89 5.66 5.44 -1.38
C SER A 89 6.73 5.46 -2.47
N VAL A 90 7.86 4.78 -2.25
CA VAL A 90 8.95 4.68 -3.23
C VAL A 90 8.47 4.01 -4.51
N ILE A 91 7.81 2.85 -4.40
CA ILE A 91 7.29 2.11 -5.56
C ILE A 91 6.28 2.98 -6.32
N ASN A 92 5.30 3.55 -5.62
CA ASN A 92 4.28 4.37 -6.24
C ASN A 92 4.85 5.63 -6.89
N TYR A 93 5.85 6.26 -6.27
CA TYR A 93 6.51 7.43 -6.84
C TYR A 93 7.13 7.09 -8.19
N PHE A 94 7.95 6.04 -8.27
CA PHE A 94 8.63 5.68 -9.53
C PHE A 94 7.70 5.13 -10.62
N LEU A 95 6.62 4.46 -10.22
CA LEU A 95 5.67 3.87 -11.18
C LEU A 95 4.62 4.86 -11.68
N VAL A 96 4.24 5.86 -10.88
CA VAL A 96 3.07 6.70 -11.16
C VAL A 96 3.43 8.17 -11.29
N PHE A 97 4.27 8.72 -10.42
CA PHE A 97 4.53 10.16 -10.37
C PHE A 97 5.82 10.58 -11.07
N TYR A 98 6.84 9.72 -11.09
CA TYR A 98 8.11 9.99 -11.74
C TYR A 98 7.91 10.29 -13.23
N ARG A 99 8.51 11.39 -13.70
CA ARG A 99 8.34 11.92 -15.06
C ARG A 99 6.87 12.10 -15.48
N LYS A 100 6.00 12.45 -14.52
CA LYS A 100 4.57 12.70 -14.76
C LYS A 100 3.83 11.53 -15.42
N LYS A 101 4.24 10.28 -15.14
CA LYS A 101 3.58 9.07 -15.68
C LYS A 101 2.06 9.03 -15.42
N TYR A 102 1.56 9.72 -14.39
CA TYR A 102 0.13 9.85 -14.12
C TYR A 102 -0.65 10.46 -15.31
N GLU A 103 -0.03 11.34 -16.12
CA GLU A 103 -0.67 11.91 -17.32
C GLU A 103 -0.88 10.83 -18.38
N TYR A 104 0.10 9.95 -18.56
CA TYR A 104 -0.03 8.76 -19.40
C TYR A 104 -1.13 7.83 -18.88
N ILE A 105 -1.19 7.60 -17.56
CA ILE A 105 -2.22 6.75 -16.96
C ILE A 105 -3.61 7.32 -17.24
N LEU A 106 -3.82 8.61 -16.98
CA LEU A 106 -5.10 9.30 -17.23
C LEU A 106 -5.52 9.30 -18.70
N LYS A 107 -4.56 9.38 -19.63
CA LYS A 107 -4.84 9.37 -21.07
C LYS A 107 -5.18 7.98 -21.62
N ASN A 108 -4.59 6.92 -21.06
CA ASN A 108 -4.62 5.57 -21.66
C ASN A 108 -5.48 4.56 -20.90
N TYR A 109 -5.95 4.89 -19.70
CA TYR A 109 -6.74 4.00 -18.86
C TYR A 109 -8.09 4.65 -18.52
N GLU A 110 -9.16 3.94 -18.85
CA GLU A 110 -10.53 4.40 -18.61
C GLU A 110 -10.87 4.40 -17.11
N PHE A 111 -11.56 5.44 -16.68
CA PHE A 111 -12.18 5.48 -15.36
C PHE A 111 -13.28 4.41 -15.25
N LYS A 112 -13.27 3.61 -14.18
CA LYS A 112 -14.23 2.53 -13.91
C LYS A 112 -15.15 2.87 -12.74
N ASN A 113 -15.41 4.16 -12.54
CA ASN A 113 -16.27 4.71 -11.50
C ASN A 113 -15.86 4.30 -10.07
N GLY A 114 -14.56 4.14 -9.83
CA GLY A 114 -14.02 3.72 -8.52
C GLY A 114 -14.16 2.23 -8.22
N ARG A 115 -14.74 1.42 -9.12
CA ARG A 115 -14.97 -0.02 -8.89
C ARG A 115 -13.67 -0.79 -8.69
N LEU A 116 -12.63 -0.50 -9.49
CA LEU A 116 -11.33 -1.17 -9.37
C LEU A 116 -10.60 -0.73 -8.11
N LEU A 117 -10.73 0.55 -7.71
CA LEU A 117 -10.20 1.03 -6.43
C LEU A 117 -10.85 0.26 -5.26
N ILE A 118 -12.18 0.14 -5.24
CA ILE A 118 -12.91 -0.57 -4.18
C ILE A 118 -12.48 -2.04 -4.13
N ILE A 119 -12.44 -2.73 -5.27
CA ILE A 119 -11.99 -4.13 -5.34
C ILE A 119 -10.58 -4.27 -4.77
N TYR A 120 -9.66 -3.40 -5.19
CA TYR A 120 -8.28 -3.41 -4.69
C TYR A 120 -8.22 -3.24 -3.18
N VAL A 121 -8.91 -2.24 -2.62
CA VAL A 121 -8.96 -1.99 -1.18
C VAL A 121 -9.56 -3.17 -0.42
N THR A 122 -10.68 -3.73 -0.89
CA THR A 122 -11.33 -4.88 -0.27
C THR A 122 -10.42 -6.10 -0.26
N VAL A 123 -9.76 -6.41 -1.39
CA VAL A 123 -8.81 -7.53 -1.48
C VAL A 123 -7.61 -7.31 -0.56
N THR A 124 -7.05 -6.10 -0.50
CA THR A 124 -5.94 -5.77 0.41
C THR A 124 -6.32 -5.99 1.87
N ILE A 125 -7.51 -5.52 2.29
CA ILE A 125 -8.00 -5.72 3.66
C ILE A 125 -8.17 -7.21 3.95
N ILE A 126 -8.85 -7.96 3.07
CA ILE A 126 -9.04 -9.41 3.23
C ILE A 126 -7.69 -10.13 3.33
N ALA A 127 -6.71 -9.78 2.50
CA ALA A 127 -5.41 -10.42 2.50
C ALA A 127 -4.66 -10.21 3.83
N VAL A 128 -4.59 -8.97 4.32
CA VAL A 128 -3.89 -8.65 5.59
C VAL A 128 -4.54 -9.37 6.76
N PHE A 129 -5.86 -9.25 6.93
CA PHE A 129 -6.55 -9.83 8.07
C PHE A 129 -6.67 -11.35 7.95
N GLY A 130 -6.85 -11.88 6.74
CA GLY A 130 -6.95 -13.32 6.48
C GLY A 130 -5.69 -14.06 6.91
N PHE A 131 -4.52 -13.64 6.44
CA PHE A 131 -3.26 -14.28 6.85
C PHE A 131 -2.92 -14.05 8.32
N SER A 132 -3.27 -12.88 8.87
CA SER A 132 -3.06 -12.58 10.29
C SER A 132 -3.89 -13.50 11.20
N LEU A 133 -5.15 -13.77 10.83
CA LEU A 133 -6.02 -14.71 11.53
C LEU A 133 -5.49 -16.15 11.43
N LEU A 134 -5.09 -16.59 10.23
CA LEU A 134 -4.56 -17.93 10.04
C LEU A 134 -3.33 -18.21 10.92
N ASN A 135 -2.43 -17.23 11.06
CA ASN A 135 -1.26 -17.33 11.94
C ASN A 135 -1.58 -17.42 13.44
N LYS A 136 -2.78 -17.03 13.88
CA LYS A 136 -3.21 -17.22 15.27
C LYS A 136 -3.64 -18.64 15.57
N PHE A 137 -4.19 -19.36 14.58
CA PHE A 137 -4.71 -20.71 14.73
C PHE A 137 -3.67 -21.82 14.48
N THR A 138 -2.52 -21.49 13.89
CA THR A 138 -1.40 -22.41 13.67
C THR A 138 -0.32 -22.37 14.76
N ARG A 139 -0.59 -21.70 15.89
CA ARG A 139 0.16 -21.81 17.15
C ARG A 139 -0.50 -22.81 18.07
#